data_AF-A0A1V4ULC7-F1
#
_entry.id   AF-A0A1V4ULC7-F1
#
_cell.length_a   1.000
_cell.length_b   1.000
_cell.length_c   1.000
_cell.angle_alpha   90.00
_cell.angle_beta   90.00
_cell.angle_gamma   90.00
#
_symmetry.space_group_name_H-M   'P 1'
#
loop_
_entity.id
_entity.type
_entity.pdbx_description
1 polymer ?
#
loop_
_entity_poly.entity_id
_entity_poly.type
_entity_poly.pdbx_seq_one_letter_code
_entity_poly.pdbx_strand_id
1 'polypeptide(L)'
;MRRRHIPCISCLVLVAAVLLSGCSAPGSPQDRSPVMTPAALAGFVHEAAGFADRAGKEAALSEFNREDGAFSRGDLYIYAYDYHGTLLAHPYQRESVGTNRLDWTDIRGLPAIRIGAHVASQGGGFITYLYPAPSPGGINESSLEAYVPKIGYVSPAGEDWWIASGIYFSGLDGEGPEGYPRAVGEMVSLVERGAAYGREHGEEAACEEISNASGLFVDADAHYLYAYDFNGTLLAHPHLKDAIGTSLIERTDPFGMKNIQALADTARSGGGFIVFVWPNSARENRQEMKIGYVLPVDDRWWLGSGVYLSEVTGIDTSFPLPNP
;
A
#
# COMPACT_ATOMS: atom_id res chain seq x y z
N MET A 1 -51.09 -52.95 -61.42
CA MET A 1 -50.16 -53.99 -60.96
C MET A 1 -48.90 -53.29 -60.42
N ARG A 2 -48.45 -53.61 -59.18
CA ARG A 2 -47.15 -53.26 -58.54
C ARG A 2 -46.89 -51.76 -58.28
N ARG A 3 -46.96 -51.30 -57.01
CA ARG A 3 -45.95 -51.28 -55.91
C ARG A 3 -45.09 -49.98 -55.92
N ARG A 4 -45.33 -49.18 -54.86
CA ARG A 4 -44.52 -48.21 -54.06
C ARG A 4 -43.03 -47.99 -54.46
N HIS A 5 -42.37 -46.85 -54.27
CA HIS A 5 -42.21 -45.98 -53.07
C HIS A 5 -41.52 -44.63 -53.44
N ILE A 6 -41.59 -43.68 -52.50
CA ILE A 6 -41.17 -42.25 -52.48
C ILE A 6 -39.64 -42.06 -52.63
N PRO A 7 -39.18 -40.89 -53.15
CA PRO A 7 -38.04 -40.22 -52.52
C PRO A 7 -38.17 -38.69 -52.30
N CYS A 8 -37.36 -38.25 -51.34
CA CYS A 8 -36.96 -36.92 -50.89
C CYS A 8 -36.92 -35.79 -51.94
N ILE A 9 -37.32 -34.59 -51.52
CA ILE A 9 -36.96 -33.33 -52.17
C ILE A 9 -36.25 -32.44 -51.15
N SER A 10 -35.01 -32.10 -51.49
CA SER A 10 -34.10 -31.25 -50.74
C SER A 10 -34.50 -29.77 -50.79
N CYS A 11 -34.29 -29.09 -49.66
CA CYS A 11 -34.46 -27.66 -49.45
C CYS A 11 -33.50 -26.81 -50.30
N LEU A 12 -34.05 -25.79 -50.97
CA LEU A 12 -33.30 -24.63 -51.45
C LEU A 12 -34.25 -23.42 -51.51
N VAL A 13 -34.21 -22.51 -50.54
CA VAL A 13 -34.86 -21.19 -50.67
C VAL A 13 -33.99 -20.12 -50.01
N LEU A 14 -33.71 -19.09 -50.82
CA LEU A 14 -32.98 -17.87 -50.55
C LEU A 14 -33.47 -17.12 -49.30
N VAL A 15 -32.51 -16.61 -48.52
CA VAL A 15 -32.73 -15.58 -47.49
C VAL A 15 -32.62 -14.20 -48.15
N ALA A 16 -33.73 -13.45 -48.16
CA ALA A 16 -33.76 -12.04 -48.49
C ALA A 16 -33.68 -11.22 -47.19
N ALA A 17 -32.72 -10.30 -47.14
CA ALA A 17 -32.43 -9.42 -46.02
C ALA A 17 -33.52 -8.34 -45.84
N VAL A 18 -33.94 -8.14 -44.59
CA VAL A 18 -34.63 -6.92 -44.15
C VAL A 18 -33.81 -6.35 -42.99
N LEU A 19 -33.15 -5.22 -43.26
CA LEU A 19 -32.42 -4.43 -42.27
C LEU A 19 -33.42 -3.66 -41.41
N LEU A 20 -33.59 -4.08 -40.17
CA LEU A 20 -34.21 -3.27 -39.12
C LEU A 20 -33.09 -2.72 -38.24
N SER A 21 -32.90 -1.41 -38.33
CA SER A 21 -31.99 -0.59 -37.54
C SER A 21 -32.34 -0.72 -36.06
N GLY A 22 -31.60 -1.56 -35.33
CA GLY A 22 -31.64 -1.61 -33.88
C GLY A 22 -30.85 -0.44 -33.31
N CYS A 23 -31.54 0.53 -32.71
CA CYS A 23 -30.92 1.50 -31.82
C CYS A 23 -30.36 0.75 -30.61
N SER A 24 -29.05 0.53 -30.57
CA SER A 24 -28.36 0.07 -29.37
C SER A 24 -28.54 1.12 -28.28
N ALA A 25 -29.28 0.79 -27.23
CA ALA A 25 -29.32 1.57 -26.01
C ALA A 25 -27.88 1.70 -25.46
N PRO A 26 -27.49 2.85 -24.89
CA PRO A 26 -26.26 2.91 -24.13
C PRO A 26 -26.37 1.91 -22.98
N GLY A 27 -25.35 1.04 -22.85
CA GLY A 27 -25.26 0.14 -21.73
C GLY A 27 -25.45 0.90 -20.42
N SER A 28 -26.29 0.36 -19.54
CA SER A 28 -26.35 0.76 -18.15
C SER A 28 -24.92 0.94 -17.61
N PRO A 29 -24.62 2.03 -16.88
CA PRO A 29 -23.34 2.12 -16.19
C PRO A 29 -23.20 0.86 -15.36
N GLN A 30 -22.18 0.05 -15.64
CA GLN A 30 -21.76 -0.94 -14.66
C GLN A 30 -21.53 -0.17 -13.37
N ASP A 31 -22.23 -0.59 -12.33
CA ASP A 31 -22.11 -0.13 -10.95
C ASP A 31 -20.66 -0.36 -10.52
N ARG A 32 -19.77 0.56 -10.89
CA ARG A 32 -18.42 0.62 -10.33
C ARG A 32 -18.65 1.02 -8.89
N SER A 33 -18.38 0.10 -7.96
CA SER A 33 -18.29 0.43 -6.54
C SER A 33 -17.50 1.73 -6.40
N PRO A 34 -17.98 2.69 -5.61
CA PRO A 34 -17.37 4.02 -5.56
C PRO A 34 -15.88 3.88 -5.25
N VAL A 35 -15.06 4.41 -6.14
CA VAL A 35 -13.60 4.35 -6.02
C VAL A 35 -13.21 5.04 -4.71
N MET A 36 -12.41 4.37 -3.89
CA MET A 36 -12.01 4.90 -2.60
C MET A 36 -10.80 5.82 -2.77
N THR A 37 -10.96 7.10 -2.43
CA THR A 37 -9.85 8.06 -2.36
C THR A 37 -9.32 8.16 -0.92
N PRO A 38 -8.10 8.69 -0.69
CA PRO A 38 -7.64 8.97 0.67
C PRO A 38 -8.63 9.84 1.47
N ALA A 39 -9.19 10.87 0.83
CA ALA A 39 -10.19 11.74 1.47
C ALA A 39 -11.49 11.00 1.85
N ALA A 40 -11.96 10.08 1.01
CA ALA A 40 -13.12 9.26 1.31
C ALA A 40 -12.85 8.28 2.47
N LEU A 41 -11.65 7.69 2.54
CA LEU A 41 -11.21 6.85 3.66
C LEU A 41 -11.22 7.65 4.97
N ALA A 42 -10.61 8.85 4.97
CA ALA A 42 -10.62 9.74 6.14
C ALA A 42 -12.05 10.11 6.56
N GLY A 43 -12.92 10.42 5.59
CA GLY A 43 -14.34 10.70 5.83
C GLY A 43 -15.07 9.53 6.51
N PHE A 44 -14.82 8.29 6.06
CA PHE A 44 -15.40 7.09 6.65
C PHE A 44 -14.96 6.89 8.12
N VAL A 45 -13.69 7.11 8.43
CA VAL A 45 -13.18 7.02 9.81
C VAL A 45 -13.72 8.15 10.68
N HIS A 46 -13.84 9.37 10.15
CA HIS A 46 -14.46 10.49 10.86
C HIS A 46 -15.94 10.26 11.16
N GLU A 47 -16.68 9.64 10.24
CA GLU A 47 -18.08 9.25 10.48
C GLU A 47 -18.18 8.27 11.66
N ALA A 48 -17.26 7.29 11.72
CA ALA A 48 -17.17 6.33 12.81
C ALA A 48 -16.78 6.97 14.15
N ALA A 49 -15.83 7.90 14.15
CA ALA A 49 -15.44 8.65 15.34
C ALA A 49 -16.62 9.47 15.88
N GLY A 50 -17.33 10.19 14.99
CA GLY A 50 -18.53 10.93 15.39
C GLY A 50 -19.67 10.03 15.87
N PHE A 51 -19.79 8.79 15.36
CA PHE A 51 -20.71 7.81 15.92
C PHE A 51 -20.29 7.39 17.33
N ALA A 52 -19.01 7.12 17.56
CA ALA A 52 -18.48 6.79 18.89
C ALA A 52 -18.74 7.91 19.91
N ASP A 53 -18.54 9.17 19.52
CA ASP A 53 -18.84 10.34 20.38
C ASP A 53 -20.31 10.41 20.81
N ARG A 54 -21.24 10.06 19.91
CA ARG A 54 -22.69 10.13 20.18
C ARG A 54 -23.22 8.90 20.92
N ALA A 55 -22.71 7.72 20.58
CA ALA A 55 -23.22 6.44 21.07
C ALA A 55 -22.53 5.98 22.37
N GLY A 56 -21.31 6.46 22.63
CA GLY A 56 -20.45 5.96 23.69
C GLY A 56 -19.62 4.75 23.27
N LYS A 57 -18.53 4.49 24.02
CA LYS A 57 -17.52 3.48 23.70
C LYS A 57 -18.10 2.07 23.58
N GLU A 58 -18.93 1.64 24.53
CA GLU A 58 -19.48 0.27 24.54
C GLU A 58 -20.38 0.00 23.33
N ALA A 59 -21.27 0.95 23.00
CA ALA A 59 -22.15 0.83 21.85
C ALA A 59 -21.36 0.88 20.53
N ALA A 60 -20.33 1.73 20.46
CA ALA A 60 -19.46 1.83 19.30
C ALA A 60 -18.65 0.56 19.05
N LEU A 61 -18.00 0.02 20.08
CA LEU A 61 -17.26 -1.25 19.97
C LEU A 61 -18.18 -2.42 19.61
N SER A 62 -19.40 -2.46 20.14
CA SER A 62 -20.41 -3.45 19.75
C SER A 62 -20.72 -3.37 18.26
N GLU A 63 -20.92 -2.17 17.72
CA GLU A 63 -21.17 -1.95 16.30
C GLU A 63 -19.96 -2.32 15.43
N PHE A 64 -18.75 -1.88 15.79
CA PHE A 64 -17.53 -2.14 15.01
C PHE A 64 -17.14 -3.64 14.97
N ASN A 65 -17.66 -4.47 15.88
CA ASN A 65 -17.47 -5.93 15.85
C ASN A 65 -18.41 -6.67 14.89
N ARG A 66 -19.39 -5.98 14.30
CA ARG A 66 -20.37 -6.58 13.38
C ARG A 66 -19.85 -6.61 11.95
N GLU A 67 -19.84 -7.79 11.34
CA GLU A 67 -19.53 -7.94 9.91
C GLU A 67 -20.56 -7.26 9.01
N ASP A 68 -21.83 -7.28 9.43
CA ASP A 68 -22.97 -6.67 8.73
C ASP A 68 -23.33 -5.27 9.27
N GLY A 69 -22.41 -4.65 10.04
CA GLY A 69 -22.60 -3.33 10.64
C GLY A 69 -22.47 -2.18 9.64
N ALA A 70 -22.92 -0.99 10.03
CA ALA A 70 -22.87 0.23 9.22
C ALA A 70 -21.42 0.64 8.83
N PHE A 71 -20.45 0.20 9.64
CA PHE A 71 -19.02 0.45 9.52
C PHE A 71 -18.22 -0.76 9.03
N SER A 72 -18.87 -1.68 8.31
CA SER A 72 -18.23 -2.83 7.65
C SER A 72 -18.78 -3.00 6.23
N ARG A 73 -17.92 -2.88 5.22
CA ARG A 73 -18.27 -2.91 3.79
C ARG A 73 -17.17 -3.63 3.01
N GLY A 74 -17.15 -4.96 3.08
CA GLY A 74 -16.08 -5.76 2.49
C GLY A 74 -14.72 -5.40 3.11
N ASP A 75 -13.77 -4.99 2.29
CA ASP A 75 -12.42 -4.60 2.72
C ASP A 75 -12.34 -3.25 3.45
N LEU A 76 -13.41 -2.45 3.41
CA LEU A 76 -13.51 -1.18 4.14
C LEU A 76 -14.28 -1.40 5.45
N TYR A 77 -13.58 -1.40 6.57
CA TYR A 77 -14.20 -1.59 7.88
C TYR A 77 -13.44 -0.87 9.00
N ILE A 78 -14.12 -0.59 10.10
CA ILE A 78 -13.52 0.01 11.30
C ILE A 78 -12.96 -1.07 12.21
N TYR A 79 -11.74 -0.85 12.70
CA TYR A 79 -11.16 -1.57 13.82
C TYR A 79 -10.74 -0.57 14.90
N ALA A 80 -10.67 -1.03 16.15
CA ALA A 80 -10.43 -0.19 17.32
C ALA A 80 -9.35 -0.78 18.22
N TYR A 81 -8.52 0.08 18.78
CA TYR A 81 -7.46 -0.25 19.73
C TYR A 81 -7.46 0.72 20.92
N ASP A 82 -6.99 0.26 22.08
CA ASP A 82 -6.54 1.19 23.11
C ASP A 82 -5.13 1.73 22.78
N TYR A 83 -4.68 2.76 23.50
CA TYR A 83 -3.32 3.31 23.32
C TYR A 83 -2.19 2.39 23.82
N HIS A 84 -2.53 1.29 24.51
CA HIS A 84 -1.59 0.26 24.92
C HIS A 84 -1.50 -0.89 23.92
N GLY A 85 -2.23 -0.81 22.79
CA GLY A 85 -2.22 -1.78 21.70
C GLY A 85 -3.14 -2.99 21.89
N THR A 86 -4.07 -2.97 22.85
CA THR A 86 -5.11 -4.00 22.96
C THR A 86 -6.15 -3.81 21.86
N LEU A 87 -6.42 -4.85 21.09
CA LEU A 87 -7.47 -4.81 20.06
C LEU A 87 -8.86 -4.81 20.75
N LEU A 88 -9.64 -3.75 20.55
CA LEU A 88 -10.95 -3.55 21.19
C LEU A 88 -12.11 -4.01 20.29
N ALA A 89 -11.99 -3.85 18.98
CA ALA A 89 -12.99 -4.32 18.03
C ALA A 89 -12.35 -4.61 16.66
N HIS A 90 -12.78 -5.72 16.05
CA HIS A 90 -12.46 -6.04 14.65
C HIS A 90 -13.55 -6.96 14.10
N PRO A 91 -14.20 -6.64 12.97
CA PRO A 91 -15.35 -7.41 12.49
C PRO A 91 -14.98 -8.82 12.04
N TYR A 92 -13.82 -8.98 11.38
CA TYR A 92 -13.36 -10.27 10.84
C TYR A 92 -12.35 -11.07 11.68
N GLN A 93 -11.61 -10.43 12.60
CA GLN A 93 -10.58 -11.07 13.45
C GLN A 93 -11.04 -11.11 14.91
N ARG A 94 -12.23 -11.66 15.16
CA ARG A 94 -12.86 -11.62 16.50
C ARG A 94 -12.05 -12.36 17.55
N GLU A 95 -11.35 -13.42 17.16
CA GLU A 95 -10.45 -14.20 18.00
C GLU A 95 -9.24 -13.41 18.50
N SER A 96 -8.89 -12.30 17.83
CA SER A 96 -7.81 -11.41 18.25
C SER A 96 -8.29 -10.31 19.21
N VAL A 97 -9.60 -10.09 19.37
CA VAL A 97 -10.13 -9.05 20.26
C VAL A 97 -9.75 -9.37 21.71
N GLY A 98 -9.24 -8.37 22.44
CA GLY A 98 -8.72 -8.50 23.80
C GLY A 98 -7.23 -8.88 23.88
N THR A 99 -6.57 -9.14 22.75
CA THR A 99 -5.13 -9.40 22.73
C THR A 99 -4.32 -8.11 22.55
N ASN A 100 -3.14 -8.06 23.15
CA ASN A 100 -2.20 -6.96 22.94
C ASN A 100 -1.39 -7.19 21.65
N ARG A 101 -1.42 -6.21 20.76
CA ARG A 101 -0.73 -6.20 19.47
C ARG A 101 0.19 -4.98 19.32
N LEU A 102 0.58 -4.34 20.42
CA LEU A 102 1.47 -3.17 20.36
C LEU A 102 2.81 -3.51 19.71
N ASP A 103 3.31 -4.72 19.97
CA ASP A 103 4.60 -5.18 19.45
C ASP A 103 4.45 -5.97 18.14
N TRP A 104 3.24 -6.03 17.58
CA TRP A 104 3.04 -6.60 16.25
C TRP A 104 3.72 -5.70 15.23
N THR A 105 4.47 -6.34 14.33
CA THR A 105 5.12 -5.68 13.20
C THR A 105 4.63 -6.28 11.91
N ASP A 106 4.66 -5.51 10.82
CA ASP A 106 4.50 -6.09 9.50
C ASP A 106 5.67 -7.03 9.18
N ILE A 107 5.61 -7.69 8.02
CA ILE A 107 6.60 -8.71 7.68
C ILE A 107 8.04 -8.18 7.51
N ARG A 108 8.23 -6.86 7.43
CA ARG A 108 9.54 -6.21 7.34
C ARG A 108 9.96 -5.50 8.63
N GLY A 109 9.16 -5.61 9.70
CA GLY A 109 9.50 -5.08 11.02
C GLY A 109 8.93 -3.69 11.32
N LEU A 110 7.99 -3.17 10.51
CA LEU A 110 7.34 -1.89 10.80
C LEU A 110 6.28 -2.05 11.92
N PRO A 111 6.39 -1.34 13.05
CA PRO A 111 5.44 -1.46 14.16
C PRO A 111 4.18 -0.61 13.94
N ALA A 112 3.32 -1.02 13.00
CA ALA A 112 2.16 -0.24 12.55
C ALA A 112 1.20 0.17 13.68
N ILE A 113 1.03 -0.67 14.71
CA ILE A 113 0.13 -0.37 15.84
C ILE A 113 0.71 0.74 16.74
N ARG A 114 2.03 0.73 17.01
CA ARG A 114 2.69 1.83 17.75
C ARG A 114 2.60 3.14 16.99
N ILE A 115 2.83 3.09 15.67
CA ILE A 115 2.71 4.27 14.80
C ILE A 115 1.27 4.79 14.81
N GLY A 116 0.28 3.91 14.66
CA GLY A 116 -1.14 4.28 14.70
C GLY A 116 -1.55 4.92 16.03
N ALA A 117 -1.15 4.34 17.16
CA ALA A 117 -1.39 4.91 18.48
C ALA A 117 -0.73 6.30 18.65
N HIS A 118 0.51 6.45 18.18
CA HIS A 118 1.20 7.74 18.19
C HIS A 118 0.47 8.77 17.35
N VAL A 119 0.14 8.47 16.09
CA VAL A 119 -0.58 9.39 15.20
C VAL A 119 -1.97 9.74 15.75
N ALA A 120 -2.70 8.78 16.30
CA ALA A 120 -3.98 9.04 16.95
C ALA A 120 -3.85 9.99 18.16
N SER A 121 -2.79 9.84 18.96
CA SER A 121 -2.51 10.74 20.10
C SER A 121 -2.25 12.20 19.68
N GLN A 122 -1.90 12.41 18.41
CA GLN A 122 -1.66 13.73 17.81
C GLN A 122 -2.88 14.28 17.06
N GLY A 123 -4.06 13.66 17.20
CA GLY A 123 -5.30 14.07 16.55
C GLY A 123 -5.71 13.23 15.34
N GLY A 124 -4.93 12.21 14.98
CA GLY A 124 -5.18 11.34 13.83
C GLY A 124 -4.45 11.76 12.56
N GLY A 125 -4.59 10.95 11.51
CA GLY A 125 -3.89 11.15 10.24
C GLY A 125 -3.76 9.87 9.42
N PHE A 126 -3.06 9.95 8.29
CA PHE A 126 -2.77 8.78 7.48
C PHE A 126 -1.55 8.01 8.00
N ILE A 127 -1.61 6.69 7.89
CA ILE A 127 -0.49 5.78 8.04
C ILE A 127 -0.44 4.84 6.82
N THR A 128 0.69 4.17 6.61
CA THR A 128 0.81 3.11 5.61
C THR A 128 1.59 1.94 6.20
N TYR A 129 1.32 0.73 5.74
CA TYR A 129 1.99 -0.49 6.24
C TYR A 129 1.82 -1.60 5.21
N LEU A 130 2.60 -2.68 5.33
CA LEU A 130 2.33 -3.89 4.55
C LEU A 130 1.31 -4.76 5.28
N TYR A 131 0.35 -5.28 4.53
CA TYR A 131 -0.65 -6.21 5.08
C TYR A 131 -1.01 -7.27 4.04
N PRO A 132 -1.31 -8.53 4.44
CA PRO A 132 -1.67 -9.56 3.48
C PRO A 132 -2.93 -9.16 2.73
N ALA A 133 -2.93 -9.28 1.41
CA ALA A 133 -4.13 -9.15 0.59
C ALA A 133 -5.17 -10.21 1.01
N PRO A 134 -6.47 -9.89 0.99
CA PRO A 134 -7.52 -10.83 1.32
C PRO A 134 -7.57 -11.96 0.28
N SER A 135 -7.83 -13.17 0.75
CA SER A 135 -8.07 -14.35 -0.08
C SER A 135 -9.48 -14.90 0.18
N PRO A 136 -10.00 -15.85 -0.63
CA PRO A 136 -11.31 -16.48 -0.37
C PRO A 136 -11.46 -17.12 1.03
N GLY A 137 -10.35 -17.39 1.73
CA GLY A 137 -10.33 -17.87 3.11
C GLY A 137 -10.11 -16.79 4.18
N GLY A 138 -10.16 -15.51 3.79
CA GLY A 138 -9.84 -14.37 4.65
C GLY A 138 -8.37 -13.92 4.54
N ILE A 139 -7.94 -13.13 5.51
CA ILE A 139 -6.58 -12.62 5.64
C ILE A 139 -5.71 -13.68 6.32
N ASN A 140 -4.56 -13.99 5.73
CA ASN A 140 -3.57 -14.89 6.32
C ASN A 140 -2.26 -14.15 6.61
N GLU A 141 -2.05 -13.72 7.86
CA GLU A 141 -0.83 -13.03 8.30
C GLU A 141 0.44 -13.92 8.23
N SER A 142 0.30 -15.23 8.04
CA SER A 142 1.44 -16.13 7.82
C SER A 142 1.86 -16.21 6.33
N SER A 143 1.09 -15.64 5.41
CA SER A 143 1.37 -15.70 3.98
C SER A 143 2.30 -14.58 3.53
N LEU A 144 3.61 -14.83 3.62
CA LEU A 144 4.66 -13.85 3.34
C LEU A 144 4.55 -13.19 1.96
N GLU A 145 4.13 -13.96 0.95
CA GLU A 145 4.00 -13.49 -0.44
C GLU A 145 2.74 -12.64 -0.68
N ALA A 146 1.79 -12.62 0.28
CA ALA A 146 0.55 -11.88 0.13
C ALA A 146 0.64 -10.42 0.62
N TYR A 147 1.74 -10.04 1.26
CA TYR A 147 1.90 -8.70 1.83
C TYR A 147 2.02 -7.63 0.74
N VAL A 148 1.10 -6.69 0.76
CA VAL A 148 1.05 -5.55 -0.18
C VAL A 148 0.81 -4.24 0.58
N PRO A 149 1.16 -3.08 0.00
CA PRO A 149 0.93 -1.79 0.64
C PRO A 149 -0.55 -1.53 0.92
N LYS A 150 -0.83 -1.12 2.16
CA LYS A 150 -2.14 -0.69 2.65
C LYS A 150 -2.03 0.72 3.23
N ILE A 151 -2.94 1.61 2.83
CA ILE A 151 -3.09 2.93 3.44
C ILE A 151 -4.17 2.85 4.52
N GLY A 152 -3.91 3.44 5.66
CA GLY A 152 -4.86 3.57 6.76
C GLY A 152 -5.09 5.03 7.13
N TYR A 153 -6.27 5.32 7.66
CA TYR A 153 -6.53 6.56 8.39
C TYR A 153 -6.86 6.22 9.84
N VAL A 154 -6.18 6.88 10.77
CA VAL A 154 -6.32 6.71 12.21
C VAL A 154 -6.96 7.96 12.80
N SER A 155 -7.82 7.77 13.80
CA SER A 155 -8.49 8.87 14.51
C SER A 155 -8.70 8.51 15.98
N PRO A 156 -8.48 9.46 16.93
CA PRO A 156 -8.92 9.26 18.31
C PRO A 156 -10.44 9.10 18.38
N ALA A 157 -10.92 8.20 19.24
CA ALA A 157 -12.36 7.98 19.47
C ALA A 157 -12.77 8.21 20.94
N GLY A 158 -11.83 8.70 21.75
CA GLY A 158 -11.98 9.01 23.17
C GLY A 158 -10.61 9.22 23.81
N GLU A 159 -10.59 9.34 25.14
CA GLU A 159 -9.35 9.61 25.89
C GLU A 159 -8.38 8.42 25.90
N ASP A 160 -8.88 7.18 25.83
CA ASP A 160 -8.10 5.96 26.04
C ASP A 160 -8.08 5.01 24.84
N TRP A 161 -8.65 5.41 23.70
CA TRP A 161 -8.78 4.53 22.52
C TRP A 161 -8.87 5.30 21.21
N TRP A 162 -8.53 4.59 20.14
CA TRP A 162 -8.51 5.10 18.78
C TRP A 162 -9.09 4.06 17.82
N ILE A 163 -9.57 4.57 16.68
CA ILE A 163 -10.14 3.76 15.61
C ILE A 163 -9.39 4.01 14.31
N ALA A 164 -9.49 3.05 13.40
CA ALA A 164 -8.96 3.21 12.07
C ALA A 164 -9.71 2.37 11.05
N SER A 165 -9.50 2.72 9.79
CA SER A 165 -9.81 1.88 8.64
C SER A 165 -8.66 1.96 7.66
N GLY A 166 -8.59 1.02 6.73
CA GLY A 166 -7.61 1.09 5.66
C GLY A 166 -8.01 0.28 4.45
N ILE A 167 -7.40 0.62 3.33
CA ILE A 167 -7.61 -0.01 2.04
C ILE A 167 -6.27 -0.28 1.36
N TYR A 168 -6.22 -1.34 0.54
CA TYR A 168 -5.03 -1.64 -0.23
C TYR A 168 -4.80 -0.57 -1.29
N PHE A 169 -3.54 -0.33 -1.64
CA PHE A 169 -3.22 0.66 -2.66
C PHE A 169 -3.84 0.32 -4.03
N SER A 170 -4.04 -0.96 -4.35
CA SER A 170 -4.77 -1.42 -5.54
C SER A 170 -6.26 -1.11 -5.52
N GLY A 171 -6.83 -0.78 -4.36
CA GLY A 171 -8.20 -0.33 -4.18
C GLY A 171 -8.35 1.20 -4.12
N LEU A 172 -7.23 1.95 -4.18
CA LEU A 172 -7.26 3.39 -4.36
C LEU A 172 -7.60 3.75 -5.80
N ASP A 173 -8.04 4.99 -6.05
CA ASP A 173 -8.09 5.55 -7.39
C ASP A 173 -6.67 5.61 -7.99
N GLY A 174 -6.26 4.52 -8.61
CA GLY A 174 -4.95 4.34 -9.21
C GLY A 174 -5.01 4.66 -10.70
N GLU A 175 -4.78 5.91 -11.07
CA GLU A 175 -4.48 6.28 -12.47
C GLU A 175 -3.05 5.86 -12.90
N GLY A 176 -2.26 5.31 -11.97
CA GLY A 176 -0.90 4.87 -12.22
C GLY A 176 -0.79 3.47 -12.84
N PRO A 177 0.43 3.09 -13.27
CA PRO A 177 0.74 1.73 -13.70
C PRO A 177 0.26 0.68 -12.68
N GLU A 178 -0.28 -0.43 -13.19
CA GLU A 178 -0.74 -1.58 -12.40
C GLU A 178 -1.86 -1.28 -11.38
N GLY A 179 -2.52 -0.12 -11.49
CA GLY A 179 -3.61 0.28 -10.60
C GLY A 179 -3.13 0.86 -9.26
N TYR A 180 -1.85 1.21 -9.15
CA TYR A 180 -1.33 1.95 -8.00
C TYR A 180 -1.54 3.47 -8.15
N PRO A 181 -1.51 4.24 -7.05
CA PRO A 181 -1.37 5.69 -7.12
C PRO A 181 -0.20 6.08 -8.02
N ARG A 182 -0.37 7.12 -8.84
CA ARG A 182 0.57 7.50 -9.90
C ARG A 182 2.03 7.54 -9.44
N ALA A 183 2.32 8.26 -8.36
CA ALA A 183 3.68 8.38 -7.80
C ALA A 183 4.28 7.01 -7.42
N VAL A 184 3.47 6.08 -6.91
CA VAL A 184 3.94 4.73 -6.55
C VAL A 184 4.28 3.94 -7.82
N GLY A 185 3.42 3.98 -8.84
CA GLY A 185 3.68 3.27 -10.10
C GLY A 185 4.88 3.83 -10.88
N GLU A 186 5.07 5.16 -10.88
CA GLU A 186 6.25 5.82 -11.45
C GLU A 186 7.54 5.43 -10.72
N MET A 187 7.51 5.41 -9.38
CA MET A 187 8.61 4.94 -8.54
C MET A 187 8.95 3.46 -8.79
N VAL A 188 7.97 2.56 -8.86
CA VAL A 188 8.21 1.13 -9.20
C VAL A 188 8.89 1.03 -10.56
N SER A 189 8.36 1.74 -11.56
CA SER A 189 8.93 1.75 -12.91
C SER A 189 10.37 2.27 -12.93
N LEU A 190 10.71 3.26 -12.10
CA LEU A 190 12.07 3.80 -11.96
C LEU A 190 13.03 2.74 -11.42
N VAL A 191 12.62 2.00 -10.39
CA VAL A 191 13.43 0.93 -9.76
C VAL A 191 13.65 -0.24 -10.73
N GLU A 192 12.61 -0.66 -11.46
CA GLU A 192 12.73 -1.73 -12.45
C GLU A 192 13.70 -1.37 -13.58
N ARG A 193 13.61 -0.15 -14.11
CA ARG A 193 14.55 0.35 -15.13
C ARG A 193 15.98 0.42 -14.58
N GLY A 194 16.17 0.89 -13.35
CA GLY A 194 17.48 0.92 -12.70
C GLY A 194 18.09 -0.46 -12.52
N ALA A 195 17.29 -1.43 -12.06
CA ALA A 195 17.74 -2.80 -11.88
C ALA A 195 18.09 -3.46 -13.21
N ALA A 196 17.30 -3.22 -14.26
CA ALA A 196 17.61 -3.68 -15.62
C ALA A 196 18.94 -3.07 -16.12
N TYR A 197 19.12 -1.76 -15.97
CA TYR A 197 20.35 -1.06 -16.35
C TYR A 197 21.57 -1.61 -15.60
N GLY A 198 21.46 -1.83 -14.29
CA GLY A 198 22.54 -2.41 -13.49
C GLY A 198 22.91 -3.84 -13.90
N ARG A 199 21.94 -4.66 -14.31
CA ARG A 199 22.19 -6.02 -14.83
C ARG A 199 22.85 -6.01 -16.21
N GLU A 200 22.52 -5.03 -17.05
CA GLU A 200 23.06 -4.91 -18.41
C GLU A 200 24.47 -4.29 -18.43
N HIS A 201 24.68 -3.22 -17.66
CA HIS A 201 25.90 -2.41 -17.72
C HIS A 201 26.86 -2.61 -16.56
N GLY A 202 26.44 -3.33 -15.51
CA GLY A 202 27.23 -3.58 -14.31
C GLY A 202 27.14 -2.48 -13.26
N GLU A 203 27.70 -2.78 -12.08
CA GLU A 203 27.62 -1.96 -10.87
C GLU A 203 28.25 -0.58 -11.03
N GLU A 204 29.46 -0.48 -11.60
CA GLU A 204 30.18 0.79 -11.74
C GLU A 204 29.41 1.81 -12.57
N ALA A 205 28.96 1.41 -13.77
CA ALA A 205 28.19 2.27 -14.67
C ALA A 205 26.83 2.65 -14.07
N ALA A 206 26.17 1.73 -13.36
CA ALA A 206 24.91 2.01 -12.70
C ALA A 206 25.08 2.98 -11.52
N CYS A 207 26.12 2.79 -10.69
CA CYS A 207 26.42 3.67 -9.57
C CYS A 207 26.80 5.09 -10.03
N GLU A 208 27.52 5.22 -11.14
CA GLU A 208 27.81 6.52 -11.77
C GLU A 208 26.51 7.22 -12.20
N GLU A 209 25.62 6.51 -12.89
CA GLU A 209 24.36 7.08 -13.39
C GLU A 209 23.38 7.39 -12.25
N ILE A 210 23.28 6.53 -11.24
CA ILE A 210 22.47 6.78 -10.02
C ILE A 210 23.01 8.01 -9.25
N SER A 211 24.32 8.23 -9.26
CA SER A 211 24.95 9.39 -8.59
C SER A 211 24.85 10.69 -9.41
N ASN A 212 24.39 10.61 -10.65
CA ASN A 212 24.16 11.76 -11.52
C ASN A 212 22.77 12.37 -11.23
N ALA A 213 22.75 13.49 -10.51
CA ALA A 213 21.51 14.19 -10.15
C ALA A 213 20.71 14.75 -11.36
N SER A 214 21.30 14.79 -12.54
CA SER A 214 20.64 15.17 -13.81
C SER A 214 20.52 13.97 -14.77
N GLY A 215 20.73 12.76 -14.26
CA GLY A 215 20.75 11.52 -15.03
C GLY A 215 19.38 10.87 -15.21
N LEU A 216 19.39 9.66 -15.75
CA LEU A 216 18.22 8.83 -16.07
C LEU A 216 17.41 8.43 -14.83
N PHE A 217 18.04 8.42 -13.65
CA PHE A 217 17.49 7.89 -12.41
C PHE A 217 17.11 8.95 -11.38
N VAL A 218 16.91 10.18 -11.85
CA VAL A 218 16.21 11.24 -11.12
C VAL A 218 15.09 11.74 -12.03
N ASP A 219 13.84 11.56 -11.63
CA ASP A 219 12.70 11.98 -12.44
C ASP A 219 12.26 13.43 -12.18
N ALA A 220 11.25 13.88 -12.92
CA ALA A 220 10.76 15.26 -12.88
C ALA A 220 10.12 15.63 -11.54
N ASP A 221 9.62 14.64 -10.80
CA ASP A 221 9.03 14.80 -9.47
C ASP A 221 10.08 14.61 -8.36
N ALA A 222 11.37 14.56 -8.74
CA ALA A 222 12.53 14.38 -7.89
C ALA A 222 12.54 13.05 -7.11
N HIS A 223 11.84 12.01 -7.60
CA HIS A 223 12.12 10.66 -7.17
C HIS A 223 13.48 10.25 -7.72
N TYR A 224 14.22 9.49 -6.93
CA TYR A 224 15.57 9.07 -7.29
C TYR A 224 15.84 7.63 -6.89
N LEU A 225 16.81 7.02 -7.56
CA LEU A 225 17.40 5.76 -7.12
C LEU A 225 18.51 5.99 -6.09
N TYR A 226 18.64 5.02 -5.19
CA TYR A 226 19.79 4.82 -4.32
C TYR A 226 20.22 3.36 -4.40
N ALA A 227 21.51 3.09 -4.19
CA ALA A 227 22.08 1.75 -4.24
C ALA A 227 22.89 1.44 -2.98
N TYR A 228 22.79 0.22 -2.50
CA TYR A 228 23.50 -0.30 -1.33
C TYR A 228 24.01 -1.72 -1.60
N ASP A 229 25.09 -2.09 -0.91
CA ASP A 229 25.42 -3.51 -0.75
C ASP A 229 24.50 -4.17 0.31
N PHE A 230 24.61 -5.50 0.42
CA PHE A 230 23.85 -6.26 1.42
C PHE A 230 24.33 -6.11 2.88
N ASN A 231 25.45 -5.40 3.11
CA ASN A 231 25.95 -5.00 4.43
C ASN A 231 25.51 -3.57 4.82
N GLY A 232 24.66 -2.95 4.00
CA GLY A 232 24.13 -1.60 4.22
C GLY A 232 25.12 -0.48 3.91
N THR A 233 26.21 -0.76 3.18
CA THR A 233 27.13 0.25 2.65
C THR A 233 26.47 0.99 1.49
N LEU A 234 26.41 2.32 1.56
CA LEU A 234 25.88 3.14 0.47
C LEU A 234 26.84 3.10 -0.73
N LEU A 235 26.36 2.66 -1.88
CA LEU A 235 27.15 2.56 -3.12
C LEU A 235 26.93 3.76 -4.04
N ALA A 236 25.69 4.23 -4.15
CA ALA A 236 25.35 5.38 -5.00
C ALA A 236 24.13 6.14 -4.48
N HIS A 237 24.20 7.47 -4.59
CA HIS A 237 23.10 8.36 -4.25
C HIS A 237 23.30 9.72 -4.97
N PRO A 238 22.27 10.33 -5.59
CA PRO A 238 22.45 11.57 -6.33
C PRO A 238 22.76 12.79 -5.44
N HIS A 239 22.19 12.81 -4.24
CA HIS A 239 22.32 13.92 -3.30
C HIS A 239 23.25 13.69 -2.09
N LEU A 240 23.56 12.44 -1.71
CA LEU A 240 24.34 12.10 -0.51
C LEU A 240 25.74 11.59 -0.85
N LYS A 241 26.48 12.37 -1.66
CA LYS A 241 27.79 11.95 -2.18
C LYS A 241 28.83 11.67 -1.08
N ASP A 242 28.81 12.46 0.00
CA ASP A 242 29.75 12.32 1.12
C ASP A 242 29.49 11.05 1.97
N ALA A 243 28.31 10.43 1.83
CA ALA A 243 27.96 9.21 2.57
C ALA A 243 28.32 7.92 1.81
N ILE A 244 28.71 8.01 0.52
CA ILE A 244 29.09 6.83 -0.28
C ILE A 244 30.30 6.13 0.39
N GLY A 245 30.23 4.81 0.49
CA GLY A 245 31.21 3.97 1.20
C GLY A 245 30.96 3.85 2.71
N THR A 246 29.95 4.52 3.26
CA THR A 246 29.57 4.40 4.68
C THR A 246 28.41 3.45 4.85
N SER A 247 28.48 2.58 5.87
CA SER A 247 27.36 1.70 6.24
C SER A 247 26.33 2.41 7.12
N LEU A 248 25.06 2.23 6.78
CA LEU A 248 23.90 2.68 7.54
C LEU A 248 23.08 1.51 8.11
N ILE A 249 23.64 0.30 8.15
CA ILE A 249 22.91 -0.92 8.54
C ILE A 249 22.31 -0.86 9.95
N GLU A 250 22.97 -0.16 10.87
CA GLU A 250 22.50 0.02 12.26
C GLU A 250 21.53 1.19 12.43
N ARG A 251 21.22 1.94 11.36
CA ARG A 251 20.29 3.07 11.45
C ARG A 251 18.91 2.57 11.86
N THR A 252 18.43 3.09 12.98
CA THR A 252 17.11 2.79 13.53
C THR A 252 16.22 4.03 13.42
N ASP A 253 14.96 3.84 13.03
CA ASP A 253 13.97 4.92 12.99
C ASP A 253 13.38 5.22 14.39
N PRO A 254 12.58 6.29 14.55
CA PRO A 254 12.02 6.66 15.85
C PRO A 254 11.10 5.60 16.50
N PHE A 255 10.65 4.60 15.75
CA PHE A 255 9.80 3.52 16.26
C PHE A 255 10.56 2.20 16.46
N GLY A 256 11.87 2.19 16.24
CA GLY A 256 12.73 1.03 16.47
C GLY A 256 12.98 0.16 15.25
N MET A 257 12.51 0.54 14.05
CA MET A 257 12.74 -0.23 12.84
C MET A 257 14.16 0.00 12.32
N LYS A 258 14.89 -1.08 12.03
CA LYS A 258 16.20 -1.03 11.37
C LYS A 258 16.03 -0.91 9.85
N ASN A 259 15.79 0.30 9.36
CA ASN A 259 15.33 0.55 7.98
C ASN A 259 16.24 -0.09 6.92
N ILE A 260 17.56 0.14 6.99
CA ILE A 260 18.50 -0.35 5.97
C ILE A 260 18.61 -1.88 5.99
N GLN A 261 18.55 -2.48 7.18
CA GLN A 261 18.51 -3.93 7.31
C GLN A 261 17.23 -4.50 6.69
N ALA A 262 16.06 -3.92 7.00
CA ALA A 262 14.79 -4.35 6.44
C ALA A 262 14.72 -4.19 4.91
N LEU A 263 15.28 -3.10 4.37
CA LEU A 263 15.42 -2.87 2.93
C LEU A 263 16.30 -3.95 2.28
N ALA A 264 17.47 -4.22 2.84
CA ALA A 264 18.39 -5.26 2.36
C ALA A 264 17.75 -6.67 2.43
N ASP A 265 17.03 -6.98 3.51
CA ASP A 265 16.31 -8.26 3.67
C ASP A 265 15.16 -8.41 2.67
N THR A 266 14.48 -7.31 2.34
CA THR A 266 13.46 -7.27 1.28
C THR A 266 14.09 -7.57 -0.08
N ALA A 267 15.20 -6.90 -0.43
CA ALA A 267 15.92 -7.18 -1.67
C ALA A 267 16.44 -8.63 -1.71
N ARG A 268 16.97 -9.15 -0.60
CA ARG A 268 17.47 -10.53 -0.51
C ARG A 268 16.36 -11.58 -0.72
N SER A 269 15.11 -11.22 -0.40
CA SER A 269 13.93 -12.07 -0.62
C SER A 269 13.39 -12.03 -2.06
N GLY A 270 14.12 -11.43 -3.01
CA GLY A 270 13.69 -11.24 -4.40
C GLY A 270 13.19 -9.83 -4.72
N GLY A 271 13.17 -8.93 -3.73
CA GLY A 271 12.68 -7.57 -3.88
C GLY A 271 11.19 -7.40 -3.58
N GLY A 272 10.69 -6.20 -3.81
CA GLY A 272 9.29 -5.84 -3.60
C GLY A 272 9.10 -4.59 -2.74
N PHE A 273 7.87 -4.40 -2.28
CA PHE A 273 7.50 -3.27 -1.44
C PHE A 273 8.04 -3.40 -0.02
N ILE A 274 8.31 -2.24 0.57
CA ILE A 274 8.62 -2.05 1.99
C ILE A 274 8.12 -0.69 2.44
N VAL A 275 7.71 -0.57 3.69
CA VAL A 275 7.27 0.69 4.28
C VAL A 275 8.13 0.99 5.50
N PHE A 276 8.58 2.24 5.63
CA PHE A 276 9.47 2.67 6.72
C PHE A 276 9.31 4.16 7.01
N VAL A 277 9.81 4.64 8.15
CA VAL A 277 9.83 6.08 8.46
C VAL A 277 11.15 6.71 8.02
N TRP A 278 11.09 7.82 7.29
CA TRP A 278 12.28 8.53 6.80
C TRP A 278 12.13 10.05 6.93
N PRO A 279 13.23 10.80 7.20
CA PRO A 279 13.22 12.26 7.15
C PRO A 279 12.89 12.78 5.75
N ASN A 280 11.87 13.63 5.64
CA ASN A 280 11.50 14.27 4.38
C ASN A 280 12.24 15.61 4.19
N SER A 281 13.20 15.65 3.27
CA SER A 281 14.02 16.84 2.99
C SER A 281 13.21 18.02 2.44
N ALA A 282 12.08 17.77 1.78
CA ALA A 282 11.17 18.82 1.32
C ALA A 282 10.35 19.43 2.47
N ARG A 283 10.38 18.83 3.67
CA ARG A 283 9.62 19.24 4.86
C ARG A 283 10.49 19.39 6.09
N GLU A 284 11.63 20.10 5.94
CA GLU A 284 12.54 20.41 7.05
C GLU A 284 13.04 19.16 7.79
N ASN A 285 13.18 18.03 7.08
CA ASN A 285 13.57 16.73 7.63
C ASN A 285 12.63 16.18 8.73
N ARG A 286 11.36 16.62 8.76
CA ARG A 286 10.34 15.98 9.59
C ARG A 286 10.16 14.51 9.20
N GLN A 287 9.82 13.68 10.18
CA GLN A 287 9.63 12.25 9.97
C GLN A 287 8.30 11.98 9.29
N GLU A 288 8.33 11.14 8.28
CA GLU A 288 7.14 10.78 7.49
C GLU A 288 7.24 9.32 7.06
N MET A 289 6.10 8.65 6.91
CA MET A 289 6.09 7.30 6.35
C MET A 289 6.42 7.36 4.86
N LYS A 290 7.25 6.41 4.42
CA LYS A 290 7.71 6.28 3.05
C LYS A 290 7.38 4.90 2.52
N ILE A 291 6.79 4.85 1.34
CA ILE A 291 6.54 3.62 0.58
C ILE A 291 7.76 3.42 -0.31
N GLY A 292 8.52 2.36 -0.07
CA GLY A 292 9.68 1.98 -0.86
C GLY A 292 9.41 0.77 -1.73
N TYR A 293 10.19 0.66 -2.80
CA TYR A 293 10.29 -0.54 -3.62
C TYR A 293 11.77 -0.79 -3.91
N VAL A 294 12.21 -2.03 -3.71
CA VAL A 294 13.62 -2.42 -3.86
C VAL A 294 13.74 -3.67 -4.71
N LEU A 295 14.84 -3.77 -5.46
CA LEU A 295 15.18 -4.96 -6.23
C LEU A 295 16.66 -5.32 -6.02
N PRO A 296 16.99 -6.61 -5.87
CA PRO A 296 18.36 -7.07 -6.02
C PRO A 296 18.78 -6.89 -7.48
N VAL A 297 19.98 -6.36 -7.71
CA VAL A 297 20.54 -6.32 -9.07
C VAL A 297 21.27 -7.63 -9.36
N ASP A 298 22.13 -8.04 -8.42
CA ASP A 298 22.81 -9.33 -8.35
C ASP A 298 22.90 -9.82 -6.87
N ASP A 299 23.82 -10.72 -6.56
CA ASP A 299 24.05 -11.28 -5.22
C ASP A 299 24.87 -10.38 -4.27
N ARG A 300 25.41 -9.26 -4.78
CA ARG A 300 26.28 -8.33 -4.05
C ARG A 300 25.58 -7.03 -3.67
N TRP A 301 24.69 -6.54 -4.51
CA TRP A 301 24.05 -5.23 -4.31
C TRP A 301 22.60 -5.15 -4.77
N TRP A 302 21.91 -4.14 -4.23
CA TRP A 302 20.52 -3.86 -4.49
C TRP A 302 20.32 -2.35 -4.64
N LEU A 303 19.21 -1.99 -5.28
CA LEU A 303 18.81 -0.60 -5.44
C LEU A 303 17.33 -0.42 -5.12
N GLY A 304 16.95 0.84 -4.90
CA GLY A 304 15.58 1.17 -4.56
C GLY A 304 15.25 2.63 -4.75
N SER A 305 13.97 2.91 -4.58
CA SER A 305 13.42 4.26 -4.50
C SER A 305 12.33 4.29 -3.42
N GLY A 306 11.70 5.45 -3.23
CA GLY A 306 10.56 5.56 -2.36
C GLY A 306 9.83 6.88 -2.51
N VAL A 307 8.52 6.85 -2.26
CA VAL A 307 7.63 8.01 -2.23
C VAL A 307 7.09 8.22 -0.83
N TYR A 308 7.00 9.47 -0.40
CA TYR A 308 6.41 9.82 0.89
C TYR A 308 4.88 9.68 0.85
N LEU A 309 4.28 9.34 1.98
CA LEU A 309 2.82 9.15 2.08
C LEU A 309 2.03 10.42 1.72
N SER A 310 2.61 11.61 1.93
CA SER A 310 2.02 12.87 1.46
C SER A 310 1.89 13.00 -0.05
N GLU A 311 2.74 12.35 -0.83
CA GLU A 311 2.65 12.35 -2.30
C GLU A 311 1.48 11.48 -2.78
N VAL A 312 1.10 10.48 -1.98
CA VAL A 312 -0.06 9.62 -2.24
C VAL A 312 -1.36 10.27 -1.77
N THR A 313 -1.32 10.95 -0.63
CA THR A 313 -2.52 11.53 0.02
C THR A 313 -2.82 12.97 -0.40
N GLY A 314 -1.83 13.68 -0.93
CA GLY A 314 -1.93 15.11 -1.27
C GLY A 314 -1.91 16.05 -0.07
N ILE A 315 -1.65 15.54 1.15
CA ILE A 315 -1.60 16.34 2.39
C ILE A 315 -0.32 16.04 3.17
N ASP A 316 0.08 16.94 4.08
CA ASP A 316 1.20 16.67 4.99
C ASP A 316 0.87 15.52 5.95
N THR A 317 1.68 14.46 5.92
CA THR A 317 1.53 13.28 6.79
C THR A 317 2.71 13.10 7.75
N SER A 318 3.55 14.12 7.87
CA SER A 318 4.61 14.10 8.86
C SER A 318 4.04 14.15 10.28
N PHE A 319 4.63 13.39 11.18
CA PHE A 319 4.24 13.35 12.58
C PHE A 319 5.40 13.81 13.48
N PRO A 320 5.10 14.43 14.62
CA PRO A 320 6.12 14.78 15.60
C PRO A 320 6.83 13.50 16.08
N LEU A 321 8.08 13.63 16.52
CA LEU A 321 8.81 12.50 17.07
C LEU A 321 8.09 11.95 18.31
N PRO A 322 8.04 10.62 18.51
CA PRO A 322 7.61 10.06 19.78
C PRO A 322 8.54 10.58 20.89
N ASN A 323 7.98 10.86 22.07
CA ASN A 323 8.80 11.19 23.23
C ASN A 323 9.65 9.95 23.60
N PRO A 324 10.94 10.13 23.93
CA PRO A 324 11.85 9.04 24.29
C PRO A 324 11.45 8.33 25.58
#